data_AF-A0A958R5H5-F1
#
_entry.id   AF-A0A958R5H5-F1
#
_cell.length_a   1.000
_cell.length_b   1.000
_cell.length_c   1.000
_cell.angle_alpha   90.00
_cell.angle_beta   90.00
_cell.angle_gamma   90.00
#
_symmetry.space_group_name_H-M   'P 1'
#
loop_
_entity.id
_entity.type
_entity.pdbx_description
1 polymer ?
#
loop_
_entity_poly.entity_id
_entity_poly.type
_entity_poly.pdbx_seq_one_letter_code
_entity_poly.pdbx_strand_id
1 'polypeptide(L)'
;IRSYQSYNKLCDEIFYWQPTEASQCEVDFLLKKGNSFCAIEAKATTRIRKEDLKGLIAISNLKGLKRKIIVYQGRELQRIQQDIEVYPIHQFIKEVSKGLF
;
A
#
# COMPACT_ATOMS: atom_id res chain seq x y z
N ILE A 1 10.66 -2.96 4.96
CA ILE A 1 10.31 -3.31 3.55
C ILE A 1 11.57 -3.39 2.68
N ARG A 2 12.37 -2.31 2.53
CA ARG A 2 13.66 -2.36 1.80
C ARG A 2 14.62 -3.44 2.30
N SER A 3 14.76 -3.60 3.62
CA SER A 3 15.59 -4.65 4.21
C SER A 3 15.10 -6.08 3.92
N TYR A 4 13.80 -6.27 3.66
CA TYR A 4 13.22 -7.59 3.30
C TYR A 4 13.36 -7.89 1.80
N GLN A 5 13.30 -6.84 0.95
CA GLN A 5 13.50 -6.96 -0.51
C GLN A 5 14.87 -7.56 -0.85
N SER A 6 15.92 -7.19 -0.09
CA SER A 6 17.28 -7.71 -0.23
C SER A 6 17.37 -9.24 -0.15
N TYR A 7 16.42 -9.91 0.53
CA TYR A 7 16.49 -11.34 0.77
C TYR A 7 15.51 -12.16 -0.08
N ASN A 8 14.41 -11.56 -0.56
CA ASN A 8 13.27 -12.33 -1.10
C ASN A 8 12.72 -11.88 -2.47
N LYS A 9 13.38 -10.95 -3.18
CA LYS A 9 12.92 -10.43 -4.50
C LYS A 9 11.42 -10.07 -4.53
N LEU A 10 10.94 -9.45 -3.45
CA LEU A 10 9.52 -9.11 -3.29
C LEU A 10 9.02 -8.14 -4.36
N CYS A 11 9.86 -7.24 -4.87
CA CYS A 11 9.52 -6.31 -5.95
C CYS A 11 10.82 -5.91 -6.65
N ASP A 12 10.67 -5.36 -7.86
CA ASP A 12 11.82 -4.86 -8.62
C ASP A 12 12.29 -3.53 -8.03
N GLU A 13 11.35 -2.63 -7.71
CA GLU A 13 11.63 -1.26 -7.26
C GLU A 13 10.62 -0.79 -6.20
N ILE A 14 11.06 0.15 -5.34
CA ILE A 14 10.25 0.78 -4.28
C ILE A 14 10.39 2.30 -4.37
N PHE A 15 9.26 2.98 -4.55
CA PHE A 15 9.16 4.43 -4.63
C PHE A 15 8.30 4.98 -3.47
N TYR A 16 8.36 6.30 -3.27
CA TYR A 16 7.29 7.07 -2.65
C TYR A 16 6.52 7.78 -3.78
N TRP A 17 5.26 8.16 -3.54
CA TRP A 17 4.47 8.89 -4.54
C TRP A 17 3.76 10.11 -3.95
N GLN A 18 3.83 11.22 -4.67
CA GLN A 18 3.14 12.47 -4.37
C GLN A 18 2.75 13.14 -5.70
N PRO A 19 1.53 13.71 -5.83
CA PRO A 19 1.13 14.45 -7.01
C PRO A 19 1.80 15.83 -7.03
N THR A 20 2.21 16.29 -8.21
CA THR A 20 2.93 17.56 -8.41
C THR A 20 2.13 18.79 -7.96
N GLU A 21 0.79 18.74 -8.02
CA GLU A 21 -0.10 19.90 -7.79
C GLU A 21 -0.83 19.88 -6.44
N ALA A 22 -0.82 18.76 -5.69
CA ALA A 22 -1.55 18.63 -4.43
C ALA A 22 -0.60 18.27 -3.28
N SER A 23 -0.15 19.30 -2.56
CA SER A 23 0.83 19.24 -1.48
C SER A 23 0.44 18.40 -0.25
N GLN A 24 -0.73 17.76 -0.25
CA GLN A 24 -1.28 17.04 0.92
C GLN A 24 -1.69 15.59 0.66
N CYS A 25 -1.46 15.05 -0.54
CA CYS A 25 -1.74 13.65 -0.83
C CYS A 25 -0.43 12.89 -1.07
N GLU A 26 -0.06 12.00 -0.16
CA GLU A 26 1.15 11.18 -0.27
C GLU A 26 0.77 9.70 -0.15
N VAL A 27 1.52 8.84 -0.83
CA VAL A 27 1.50 7.39 -0.64
C VAL A 27 2.89 6.95 -0.18
N ASP A 28 2.94 6.34 1.02
CA ASP A 28 4.19 5.98 1.70
C ASP A 28 5.06 5.03 0.86
N PHE A 29 4.45 4.03 0.21
CA PHE A 29 5.16 3.07 -0.63
C PHE A 29 4.41 2.77 -1.92
N LEU A 30 5.14 2.80 -3.03
CA LEU A 30 4.72 2.32 -4.33
C LEU A 30 5.69 1.23 -4.78
N LEU A 31 5.23 -0.03 -4.75
CA LEU A 31 6.02 -1.18 -5.16
C LEU A 31 5.79 -1.48 -6.64
N LYS A 32 6.86 -1.78 -7.38
CA LYS A 32 6.79 -2.15 -8.80
C LYS A 32 7.23 -3.59 -9.03
N LYS A 33 6.49 -4.30 -9.89
CA LYS A 33 6.88 -5.60 -10.46
C LYS A 33 6.51 -5.67 -11.93
N GLY A 34 7.50 -5.73 -12.79
CA GLY A 34 7.31 -5.54 -14.22
C GLY A 34 6.54 -4.24 -14.49
N ASN A 35 5.37 -4.35 -15.12
CA ASN A 35 4.49 -3.23 -15.45
C ASN A 35 3.34 -3.02 -14.43
N SER A 36 3.39 -3.69 -13.29
CA SER A 36 2.36 -3.60 -12.25
C SER A 36 2.85 -2.83 -11.04
N PHE A 37 1.94 -2.07 -10.44
CA PHE A 37 2.18 -1.30 -9.22
C PHE A 37 1.24 -1.73 -8.09
N CYS A 38 1.76 -1.67 -6.87
CA CYS A 38 1.00 -1.80 -5.62
C CYS A 38 1.28 -0.57 -4.75
N ALA A 39 0.23 0.18 -4.42
CA ALA A 39 0.30 1.33 -3.53
C ALA A 39 -0.04 0.92 -2.10
N ILE A 40 0.78 1.35 -1.13
CA ILE A 40 0.65 0.98 0.28
C ILE A 40 0.78 2.23 1.15
N GLU A 41 -0.20 2.42 2.05
CA GLU A 41 -0.10 3.37 3.17
C GLU A 41 -0.01 2.61 4.50
N ALA A 42 0.85 3.05 5.40
CA ALA A 42 1.04 2.46 6.73
C ALA A 42 0.54 3.42 7.81
N LYS A 43 -0.40 2.96 8.64
CA LYS A 43 -1.05 3.80 9.66
C LYS A 43 -0.88 3.21 11.06
N ALA A 44 -0.36 4.00 11.99
CA ALA A 44 -0.24 3.65 13.40
C ALA A 44 -1.55 3.86 14.18
N THR A 45 -2.68 3.38 13.65
CA THR A 45 -4.01 3.48 14.26
C THR A 45 -4.74 2.13 14.18
N THR A 46 -5.70 1.93 15.09
CA THR A 46 -6.57 0.76 15.14
C THR A 46 -7.86 0.94 14.34
N ARG A 47 -8.14 2.15 13.85
CA ARG A 47 -9.31 2.46 13.01
C ARG A 47 -8.91 3.35 11.85
N ILE A 48 -9.41 3.01 10.66
CA ILE A 48 -9.21 3.77 9.42
C ILE A 48 -10.32 4.80 9.27
N ARG A 49 -9.94 6.02 8.92
CA ARG A 49 -10.84 7.14 8.63
C ARG A 49 -10.84 7.44 7.13
N LYS A 50 -11.82 8.22 6.67
CA LYS A 50 -11.90 8.65 5.26
C LYS A 50 -10.65 9.42 4.82
N GLU A 51 -10.03 10.15 5.75
CA GLU A 51 -8.82 10.95 5.53
C GLU A 51 -7.62 10.08 5.16
N ASP A 52 -7.53 8.87 5.74
CA ASP A 52 -6.49 7.89 5.46
C ASP A 52 -6.60 7.26 4.06
N LEU A 53 -7.67 7.54 3.31
CA LEU A 53 -7.88 7.01 1.97
C LEU A 53 -7.40 7.98 0.88
N LYS A 54 -7.08 9.23 1.24
CA LYS A 54 -6.86 10.32 0.27
C LYS A 54 -5.71 10.04 -0.69
N GLY A 55 -4.56 9.56 -0.19
CA GLY A 55 -3.40 9.24 -1.02
C GLY A 55 -3.71 8.12 -2.01
N LEU A 56 -4.26 7.02 -1.51
CA LEU A 56 -4.70 5.88 -2.34
C LEU A 56 -5.80 6.23 -3.37
N ILE A 57 -6.70 7.14 -3.05
CA ILE A 57 -7.68 7.65 -4.02
C ILE A 57 -6.96 8.48 -5.09
N ALA A 58 -6.08 9.41 -4.69
CA ALA A 58 -5.37 10.30 -5.61
C ALA A 58 -4.50 9.54 -6.63
N ILE A 59 -3.87 8.44 -6.23
CA ILE A 59 -3.02 7.63 -7.13
C ILE A 59 -3.82 6.68 -8.04
N SER A 60 -5.15 6.59 -7.91
CA SER A 60 -5.97 5.55 -8.57
C SER A 60 -5.87 5.53 -10.11
N ASN A 61 -5.48 6.64 -10.73
CA ASN A 61 -5.31 6.74 -12.18
C ASN A 61 -3.89 6.37 -12.68
N LEU A 62 -2.99 5.95 -11.78
CA LEU A 62 -1.66 5.52 -12.16
C LEU A 62 -1.74 4.26 -13.04
N LYS A 63 -1.23 4.37 -14.28
CA LYS A 63 -1.21 3.26 -15.23
C LYS A 63 -0.44 2.07 -14.64
N GLY A 64 -1.07 0.90 -14.65
CA GLY A 64 -0.49 -0.33 -14.12
C GLY A 64 -0.71 -0.54 -12.63
N LEU A 65 -1.40 0.36 -11.92
CA LEU A 65 -1.81 0.13 -10.54
C LEU A 65 -2.78 -1.06 -10.46
N LYS A 66 -2.44 -2.05 -9.63
CA LYS A 66 -3.22 -3.29 -9.45
C LYS A 66 -3.83 -3.41 -8.07
N ARG A 67 -3.18 -2.84 -7.04
CA ARG A 67 -3.61 -2.97 -5.65
C ARG A 67 -3.38 -1.69 -4.88
N LYS A 68 -4.30 -1.41 -3.96
CA LYS A 68 -4.25 -0.32 -2.99
C LYS A 68 -4.42 -0.92 -1.60
N ILE A 69 -3.41 -0.76 -0.75
CA ILE A 69 -3.34 -1.42 0.55
C ILE A 69 -3.17 -0.38 1.64
N ILE A 70 -3.92 -0.52 2.73
CA ILE A 70 -3.64 0.14 3.99
C ILE A 70 -3.19 -0.93 4.98
N VAL A 71 -2.04 -0.71 5.62
CA VAL A 71 -1.57 -1.53 6.73
C VAL A 71 -1.82 -0.78 8.03
N TYR A 72 -2.49 -1.41 8.99
CA TYR A 72 -2.90 -0.76 10.24
C TYR A 72 -2.80 -1.68 11.47
N GLN A 73 -3.04 -1.13 12.65
CA GLN A 73 -2.92 -1.83 13.94
C GLN A 73 -4.24 -2.44 14.44
N GLY A 74 -5.32 -2.41 13.65
CA GLY A 74 -6.55 -3.11 14.00
C GLY A 74 -6.41 -4.63 13.85
N ARG A 75 -7.54 -5.32 13.95
CA ARG A 75 -7.56 -6.81 14.02
C ARG A 75 -8.21 -7.48 12.82
N GLU A 76 -9.01 -6.74 12.07
CA GLU A 76 -9.83 -7.30 10.99
C GLU A 76 -9.24 -6.95 9.63
N LEU A 77 -9.25 -7.92 8.73
CA LEU A 77 -9.08 -7.69 7.30
C LEU A 77 -10.36 -7.05 6.77
N GLN A 78 -10.24 -5.93 6.08
CA GLN A 78 -11.38 -5.20 5.53
C GLN A 78 -11.13 -4.81 4.08
N ARG A 79 -12.21 -4.48 3.37
CA ARG A 79 -12.17 -3.90 2.04
C ARG A 79 -13.04 -2.65 2.02
N ILE A 80 -12.45 -1.53 1.65
CA ILE A 80 -13.10 -0.23 1.56
C ILE A 80 -13.22 0.14 0.07
N GLN A 81 -14.34 0.73 -0.34
CA GLN A 81 -14.59 1.17 -1.73
C GLN A 81 -14.38 0.06 -2.79
N GLN A 82 -14.55 -1.21 -2.41
CA GLN A 82 -14.38 -2.40 -3.26
C GLN A 82 -12.96 -2.70 -3.77
N ASP A 83 -12.00 -1.78 -3.63
CA ASP A 83 -10.66 -1.93 -4.20
C ASP A 83 -9.50 -1.50 -3.27
N ILE A 84 -9.79 -0.95 -2.09
CA ILE A 84 -8.80 -0.67 -1.05
C ILE A 84 -8.83 -1.80 -0.02
N GLU A 85 -7.75 -2.55 0.06
CA GLU A 85 -7.58 -3.63 1.02
C GLU A 85 -6.96 -3.09 2.32
N VAL A 86 -7.53 -3.41 3.47
CA VAL A 86 -7.05 -2.92 4.77
C VAL A 86 -6.58 -4.12 5.61
N TYR A 87 -5.27 -4.27 5.73
CA TYR A 87 -4.64 -5.40 6.41
C TYR A 87 -4.16 -5.02 7.81
N PRO A 88 -4.53 -5.79 8.84
CA PRO A 88 -3.79 -5.80 10.10
C PRO A 88 -2.31 -6.12 9.83
N ILE A 89 -1.40 -5.43 10.51
CA ILE A 89 0.05 -5.59 10.31
C ILE A 89 0.52 -7.06 10.38
N HIS A 90 -0.03 -7.85 11.30
CA HIS A 90 0.32 -9.25 11.47
C HIS A 90 -0.11 -10.13 10.28
N GLN A 91 -1.19 -9.77 9.58
CA GLN A 91 -1.63 -10.47 8.37
C GLN A 91 -0.82 -10.01 7.16
N PHE A 92 -0.56 -8.69 7.05
CA PHE A 92 0.26 -8.14 5.98
C PHE A 92 1.66 -8.77 5.93
N ILE A 93 2.32 -8.92 7.09
CA ILE A 93 3.63 -9.57 7.19
C ILE A 93 3.57 -11.01 6.67
N LYS A 94 2.49 -11.76 6.97
CA LYS A 94 2.31 -13.12 6.47
C LYS A 94 2.18 -13.16 4.94
N GLU A 95 1.40 -12.26 4.36
CA GLU A 95 1.24 -12.20 2.89
C GLU A 95 2.57 -11.85 2.20
N VAL A 96 3.28 -10.83 2.71
CA VAL A 96 4.62 -10.48 2.22
C VAL A 96 5.60 -11.65 2.35
N SER A 97 5.52 -12.41 3.44
CA SER A 97 6.42 -13.56 3.66
C SER A 97 6.23 -14.69 2.65
N LYS A 98 5.02 -14.83 2.09
CA LYS A 98 4.69 -15.80 1.06
C LYS A 98 5.03 -15.31 -0.36
N GLY A 99 5.55 -14.08 -0.50
CA GLY A 99 5.74 -13.44 -1.80
C GLY A 99 4.43 -13.04 -2.48
N LEU A 100 3.32 -13.01 -1.73
CA LEU A 100 2.01 -12.60 -2.22
C LEU A 100 1.93 -11.07 -2.14
N PHE A 101 2.09 -10.42 -3.29
CA PHE A 101 1.83 -9.00 -3.49
C PHE A 101 1.18 -8.76 -4.85
#